data_AF-A0A1V3J4C6-F1
#
_entry.id   AF-A0A1V3J4C6-F1
#
_cell.length_a   1.000
_cell.length_b   1.000
_cell.length_c   1.000
_cell.angle_alpha   90.00
_cell.angle_beta   90.00
_cell.angle_gamma   90.00
#
_symmetry.space_group_name_H-M   'P 1'
#
loop_
_entity.id
_entity.type
_entity.pdbx_description
1 polymer ?
#
loop_
_entity_poly.entity_id
_entity_poly.type
_entity_poly.pdbx_seq_one_letter_code
_entity_poly.pdbx_strand_id
1 'polypeptide(L)'
;MKTSLVRYVGTKDQRTLTPDISTQDAKDLGNSIEFEVYKVDENSASRSVFLSPAGICKGFNSSYGVEFTNFTNHYIKNGDDSQYYGGITGASLYRERDPNNMQYVPIYAIKNPYLEKEIREREMKKTKDIVKDKIFSSEQLLDKIICKPSKK
;
A
#
# COMPACT_ATOMS: atom_id res chain seq x y z
N MET A 1 22.26 -7.57 -4.52
CA MET A 1 21.16 -7.44 -3.53
C MET A 1 20.27 -6.32 -4.04
N LYS A 2 18.98 -6.58 -4.32
CA LYS A 2 18.03 -5.50 -4.63
C LYS A 2 17.78 -4.73 -3.34
N THR A 3 18.22 -3.49 -3.27
CA THR A 3 18.00 -2.63 -2.11
C THR A 3 16.56 -2.12 -2.17
N SER A 4 15.67 -2.74 -1.37
CA SER A 4 14.30 -2.27 -1.19
C SER A 4 14.23 -1.48 0.11
N LEU A 5 13.84 -0.20 0.03
CA LEU A 5 13.66 0.67 1.18
C LEU A 5 12.17 0.75 1.52
N VAL A 6 11.81 0.40 2.77
CA VAL A 6 10.45 0.57 3.31
C VAL A 6 10.47 1.63 4.40
N ARG A 7 9.55 2.60 4.34
CA ARG A 7 9.38 3.64 5.38
C ARG A 7 7.93 3.81 5.75
N TYR A 8 7.67 3.89 7.05
CA TYR A 8 6.36 4.20 7.61
C TYR A 8 6.37 5.64 8.11
N VAL A 9 5.37 6.44 7.75
CA VAL A 9 5.30 7.86 8.10
C VAL A 9 3.95 8.17 8.72
N GLY A 10 3.96 8.64 9.98
CA GLY A 10 2.76 9.18 10.64
C GLY A 10 2.52 10.63 10.25
N THR A 11 1.26 11.02 10.06
CA THR A 11 0.90 12.37 9.60
C THR A 11 1.12 13.48 10.64
N LYS A 12 1.08 13.16 11.93
CA LYS A 12 1.28 14.14 13.01
C LYS A 12 2.72 14.62 13.16
N ASP A 13 3.69 13.72 13.01
CA ASP A 13 5.08 14.01 13.37
C ASP A 13 6.05 13.96 12.17
N GLN A 14 5.57 13.60 10.97
CA GLN A 14 6.36 13.37 9.75
C GLN A 14 7.66 12.55 9.97
N ARG A 15 7.71 11.77 11.06
CA ARG A 15 8.87 10.94 11.42
C ARG A 15 8.75 9.58 10.78
N THR A 16 9.90 9.02 10.39
CA THR A 16 9.99 7.64 9.94
C THR A 16 9.87 6.71 11.15
N LEU A 17 8.95 5.76 11.07
CA LEU A 17 8.62 4.80 12.11
C LEU A 17 9.08 3.40 11.68
N THR A 18 9.39 2.56 12.67
CA THR A 18 9.91 1.20 12.49
C THR A 18 9.02 0.18 13.20
N PRO A 19 7.73 0.05 12.83
CA PRO A 19 6.78 -0.80 13.53
C PRO A 19 7.13 -2.30 13.50
N ASP A 20 7.99 -2.71 12.56
CA ASP A 20 8.54 -4.07 12.49
C ASP A 20 9.50 -4.40 13.65
N ILE A 21 10.04 -3.37 14.32
CA ILE A 21 11.04 -3.47 15.39
C ILE A 21 10.50 -2.87 16.70
N SER A 22 9.90 -1.69 16.63
CA SER A 22 9.40 -0.92 17.76
C SER A 22 7.90 -1.15 17.97
N THR A 23 7.55 -1.77 19.10
CA THR A 23 6.15 -1.94 19.50
C THR A 23 5.46 -0.60 19.79
N GLN A 24 6.21 0.42 20.20
CA GLN A 24 5.67 1.75 20.40
C GLN A 24 5.32 2.41 19.05
N ASP A 25 6.20 2.27 18.05
CA ASP A 25 5.94 2.80 16.71
C ASP A 25 4.72 2.12 16.07
N ALA A 26 4.57 0.81 16.27
CA ALA A 26 3.37 0.08 15.84
C ALA A 26 2.09 0.60 16.53
N LYS A 27 2.14 0.86 17.85
CA LYS A 27 1.03 1.47 18.59
C LYS A 27 0.71 2.89 18.12
N ASP A 28 1.73 3.70 17.86
CA ASP A 28 1.57 5.08 17.40
C ASP A 28 0.88 5.11 16.04
N LEU A 29 1.29 4.24 15.10
CA LEU A 29 0.61 4.03 13.82
C LEU A 29 -0.81 3.47 14.00
N GLY A 30 -0.99 2.52 14.92
CA GLY A 30 -2.29 1.91 15.18
C GLY A 30 -3.33 2.88 15.77
N ASN A 31 -2.86 3.88 16.53
CA ASN A 31 -3.71 4.91 17.13
C ASN A 31 -3.84 6.16 16.27
N SER A 32 -3.06 6.30 15.19
CA SER A 32 -3.19 7.43 14.28
C SER A 32 -4.50 7.34 13.49
N ILE A 33 -4.95 8.46 12.96
CA ILE A 33 -6.08 8.48 12.02
C ILE A 33 -5.63 8.13 10.60
N GLU A 34 -4.37 8.41 10.28
CA GLU A 34 -3.78 8.19 8.98
C GLU A 34 -2.30 7.87 9.12
N PHE A 35 -1.78 7.01 8.25
CA PHE A 35 -0.35 6.86 8.03
C PHE A 35 -0.06 6.39 6.61
N GLU A 36 1.20 6.54 6.21
CA GLU A 36 1.67 6.19 4.90
C GLU A 36 2.81 5.19 4.94
N VAL A 37 2.88 4.34 3.92
CA VAL A 37 3.97 3.39 3.72
C VAL A 37 4.57 3.59 2.34
N TYR A 38 5.84 3.92 2.31
CA TYR A 38 6.62 4.05 1.10
C TYR A 38 7.46 2.80 0.90
N LYS A 39 7.39 2.20 -0.29
CA LYS A 39 8.30 1.13 -0.70
C LYS A 39 8.95 1.53 -2.01
N VAL A 40 10.27 1.61 -2.03
CA VAL A 40 11.05 2.00 -3.22
C VAL A 40 12.10 0.93 -3.46
N ASP A 41 12.19 0.47 -4.71
CA ASP A 41 13.28 -0.34 -5.23
C ASP A 41 13.83 0.30 -6.52
N GLU A 42 14.84 -0.33 -7.13
CA GLU A 42 15.52 0.20 -8.32
C GLU A 42 14.60 0.45 -9.52
N ASN A 43 13.49 -0.30 -9.61
CA ASN A 43 12.63 -0.36 -10.79
C ASN A 43 11.17 -0.04 -10.44
N SER A 44 10.85 0.21 -9.17
CA SER A 44 9.49 0.45 -8.74
C SER A 44 9.42 1.35 -7.51
N ALA A 45 8.31 2.08 -7.40
CA ALA A 45 7.98 2.85 -6.22
C ALA A 45 6.51 2.65 -5.90
N SER A 46 6.17 2.61 -4.62
CA SER A 46 4.79 2.59 -4.18
C SER A 46 4.58 3.40 -2.90
N ARG A 47 3.38 3.98 -2.80
CA ARG A 47 2.90 4.71 -1.63
C ARG A 47 1.54 4.13 -1.27
N SER A 48 1.44 3.57 -0.08
CA SER A 48 0.17 3.17 0.53
C SER A 48 -0.26 4.20 1.55
N VAL A 49 -1.53 4.56 1.55
CA VAL A 49 -2.19 5.41 2.54
C VAL A 49 -3.23 4.57 3.24
N PHE A 50 -3.24 4.62 4.56
CA PHE A 50 -4.22 3.98 5.43
C PHE A 50 -4.93 5.06 6.21
N LEU A 51 -6.25 5.08 6.17
CA LEU A 51 -7.07 6.13 6.80
C LEU A 51 -8.24 5.51 7.56
N SER A 52 -8.41 5.92 8.81
CA SER A 52 -9.58 5.61 9.63
C SER A 52 -9.83 6.76 10.62
N PRO A 53 -10.95 7.48 10.51
CA PRO A 53 -11.30 8.55 11.45
C PRO A 53 -11.40 8.08 12.91
N ALA A 54 -11.72 6.80 13.13
CA ALA A 54 -11.79 6.20 14.46
C ALA A 54 -10.41 5.85 15.04
N GLY A 55 -9.33 6.01 14.27
CA GLY A 55 -8.01 5.44 14.51
C GLY A 55 -7.84 4.11 13.75
N ILE A 56 -6.65 3.83 13.23
CA ILE A 56 -6.37 2.67 12.36
C ILE A 56 -6.82 1.35 12.99
N CYS A 57 -6.30 1.01 14.17
CA CYS A 57 -6.59 -0.30 14.77
C CYS A 57 -8.00 -0.39 15.33
N LYS A 58 -8.58 0.72 15.79
CA LYS A 58 -9.99 0.74 16.17
C LYS A 58 -10.89 0.55 14.95
N GLY A 59 -10.56 1.19 13.84
CA GLY A 59 -11.24 1.04 12.55
C GLY A 59 -11.15 -0.40 12.04
N PHE A 60 -9.95 -0.93 11.93
CA PHE A 60 -9.67 -2.28 11.42
C PHE A 60 -10.37 -3.39 12.23
N ASN A 61 -10.47 -3.22 13.55
CA ASN A 61 -11.14 -4.17 14.47
C ASN A 61 -12.65 -3.94 14.60
N SER A 62 -13.26 -3.05 13.82
CA SER A 62 -14.68 -2.73 13.92
C SER A 62 -15.33 -2.63 12.55
N SER A 63 -16.63 -2.28 12.53
CA SER A 63 -17.36 -2.06 11.29
C SER A 63 -16.95 -0.79 10.55
N TYR A 64 -16.18 0.13 11.17
CA TYR A 64 -15.71 1.37 10.55
C TYR A 64 -14.69 1.13 9.45
N GLY A 65 -13.78 0.17 9.63
CA GLY A 65 -12.76 -0.19 8.64
C GLY A 65 -11.59 0.77 8.56
N VAL A 66 -10.67 0.44 7.65
CA VAL A 66 -9.56 1.29 7.23
C VAL A 66 -9.62 1.45 5.72
N GLU A 67 -9.79 2.68 5.27
CA GLU A 67 -9.67 3.01 3.85
C GLU A 67 -8.20 2.91 3.43
N PHE A 68 -7.96 2.12 2.40
CA PHE A 68 -6.65 1.83 1.87
C PHE A 68 -6.57 2.35 0.43
N THR A 69 -5.52 3.11 0.14
CA THR A 69 -5.18 3.53 -1.22
C THR A 69 -3.71 3.25 -1.48
N ASN A 70 -3.37 2.54 -2.54
CA ASN A 70 -2.00 2.27 -2.94
C ASN A 70 -1.73 2.76 -4.36
N PHE A 71 -0.72 3.62 -4.49
CA PHE A 71 -0.12 4.01 -5.74
C PHE A 71 1.09 3.11 -6.00
N THR A 72 1.17 2.49 -7.17
CA THR A 72 2.34 1.72 -7.60
C THR A 72 2.79 2.19 -8.97
N ASN A 73 4.11 2.41 -9.11
CA ASN A 73 4.79 2.73 -10.34
C ASN A 73 5.90 1.69 -10.60
N HIS A 74 6.01 1.23 -11.83
CA HIS A 74 7.06 0.39 -12.37
C HIS A 74 7.75 1.16 -13.50
N TYR A 75 9.02 1.50 -13.30
CA TYR A 75 9.79 2.29 -14.24
C TYR A 75 10.24 1.43 -15.42
N ILE A 76 10.15 2.00 -16.62
CA ILE A 76 10.58 1.31 -17.85
C ILE A 76 12.11 1.16 -17.89
N LYS A 77 12.82 2.14 -17.35
CA LYS A 77 14.28 2.18 -17.31
C LYS A 77 14.76 2.60 -15.93
N ASN A 78 15.77 1.90 -15.42
CA ASN A 78 16.38 2.22 -14.13
C ASN A 78 16.95 3.65 -14.14
N GLY A 79 16.61 4.42 -13.11
CA GLY A 79 17.04 5.82 -12.98
C GLY A 79 16.31 6.82 -13.88
N ASP A 80 15.25 6.40 -14.58
CA ASP A 80 14.36 7.28 -15.36
C ASP A 80 12.92 7.15 -14.85
N ASP A 81 12.46 8.15 -14.09
CA ASP A 81 11.11 8.21 -13.53
C ASP A 81 10.08 8.83 -14.50
N SER A 82 10.52 9.28 -15.68
CA SER A 82 9.64 9.93 -16.66
C SER A 82 8.77 8.94 -17.44
N GLN A 83 9.11 7.65 -17.40
CA GLN A 83 8.35 6.60 -18.06
C GLN A 83 8.08 5.41 -17.15
N TYR A 84 6.80 5.15 -16.90
CA TYR A 84 6.36 4.11 -16.00
C TYR A 84 4.98 3.57 -16.36
N TYR A 85 4.65 2.42 -15.78
CA TYR A 85 3.30 1.88 -15.73
C TYR A 85 2.97 1.44 -14.31
N GLY A 86 1.69 1.28 -14.00
CA GLY A 86 1.27 0.81 -12.70
C GLY A 86 -0.19 1.10 -12.47
N GLY A 87 -0.56 1.53 -11.27
CA GLY A 87 -1.95 1.84 -10.98
C GLY A 87 -2.22 2.26 -9.55
N ILE A 88 -3.49 2.59 -9.34
CA ILE A 88 -4.07 2.96 -8.05
C ILE A 88 -5.01 1.85 -7.63
N THR A 89 -4.71 1.20 -6.51
CA THR A 89 -5.58 0.22 -5.87
C THR A 89 -6.27 0.87 -4.67
N GLY A 90 -7.58 0.73 -4.54
CA GLY A 90 -8.33 1.15 -3.37
C GLY A 90 -9.16 0.01 -2.79
N ALA A 91 -9.34 -0.01 -1.48
CA ALA A 91 -10.25 -0.94 -0.78
C ALA A 91 -10.53 -0.43 0.64
N SER A 92 -11.61 -0.91 1.26
CA SER A 92 -11.78 -0.80 2.71
C SER A 92 -11.40 -2.13 3.37
N LEU A 93 -10.51 -2.07 4.35
CA LEU A 93 -9.90 -3.22 5.02
C LEU A 93 -10.47 -3.44 6.42
N TYR A 94 -10.57 -4.71 6.83
CA TYR A 94 -11.11 -5.14 8.12
C TYR A 94 -10.40 -6.39 8.62
N ARG A 95 -10.43 -6.62 9.94
CA ARG A 95 -9.83 -7.83 10.52
C ARG A 95 -10.64 -9.10 10.26
N GLU A 96 -11.96 -9.03 10.48
CA GLU A 96 -12.83 -10.21 10.55
C GLU A 96 -13.83 -10.31 9.38
N ARG A 97 -13.70 -9.47 8.36
CA ARG A 97 -14.52 -9.53 7.16
C ARG A 97 -13.68 -9.29 5.92
N ASP A 98 -14.14 -9.83 4.80
CA ASP A 98 -13.49 -9.62 3.51
C ASP A 98 -13.42 -8.11 3.17
N PRO A 99 -12.33 -7.69 2.52
CA PRO A 99 -12.20 -6.31 2.05
C PRO A 99 -13.29 -6.01 1.02
N ASN A 100 -13.83 -4.80 1.09
CA ASN A 100 -14.90 -4.33 0.20
C ASN A 100 -14.46 -3.08 -0.56
N ASN A 101 -15.35 -2.57 -1.43
CA ASN A 101 -15.09 -1.38 -2.26
C ASN A 101 -13.77 -1.47 -3.05
N MET A 102 -13.41 -2.68 -3.49
CA MET A 102 -12.16 -2.92 -4.21
C MET A 102 -12.21 -2.23 -5.58
N GLN A 103 -11.25 -1.35 -5.82
CA GLN A 103 -11.12 -0.60 -7.07
C GLN A 103 -9.69 -0.60 -7.58
N TYR A 104 -9.53 -0.56 -8.89
CA TYR A 104 -8.24 -0.47 -9.54
C TYR A 104 -8.29 0.39 -10.79
N VAL A 105 -7.36 1.34 -10.87
CA VAL A 105 -7.19 2.22 -12.03
C VAL A 105 -5.76 2.06 -12.55
N PRO A 106 -5.56 1.50 -13.76
CA PRO A 106 -4.23 1.38 -14.33
C PRO A 106 -3.74 2.75 -14.85
N ILE A 107 -2.44 2.99 -14.74
CA ILE A 107 -1.77 4.19 -15.22
C ILE A 107 -0.62 3.78 -16.15
N TYR A 108 -0.53 4.44 -17.30
CA TYR A 108 0.55 4.25 -18.27
C TYR A 108 1.10 5.61 -18.69
N ALA A 109 2.35 5.87 -18.36
CA ALA A 109 3.11 7.03 -18.80
C ALA A 109 4.27 6.50 -19.66
N ILE A 110 3.99 6.11 -20.90
CA ILE A 110 4.98 5.47 -21.80
C ILE A 110 4.97 6.22 -23.13
N LYS A 111 6.14 6.62 -23.62
CA LYS A 111 6.23 7.41 -24.88
C LYS A 111 6.11 6.53 -26.13
N ASN A 112 6.59 5.29 -26.06
CA ASN A 112 6.54 4.36 -27.18
C ASN A 112 5.16 3.65 -27.23
N PRO A 113 4.33 3.88 -28.27
CA PRO A 113 2.97 3.35 -28.32
C PRO A 113 2.91 1.82 -28.49
N TYR A 114 3.91 1.21 -29.14
CA TYR A 114 3.97 -0.25 -29.27
C TYR A 114 4.27 -0.90 -27.92
N LEU A 115 5.22 -0.34 -27.19
CA LEU A 115 5.56 -0.80 -25.84
C LEU A 115 4.41 -0.59 -24.86
N GLU A 116 3.73 0.56 -24.94
CA GLU A 116 2.55 0.85 -24.12
C GLU A 116 1.45 -0.20 -24.35
N LYS A 117 1.13 -0.49 -25.61
CA LYS A 117 0.12 -1.49 -25.97
C LYS A 117 0.49 -2.87 -25.41
N GLU A 118 1.73 -3.29 -25.58
CA GLU A 118 2.22 -4.58 -25.07
C GLU A 118 2.10 -4.69 -23.54
N ILE A 119 2.55 -3.65 -22.82
CA ILE A 119 2.48 -3.61 -21.36
C ILE A 119 1.02 -3.59 -20.90
N ARG A 120 0.16 -2.79 -21.54
CA ARG A 120 -1.26 -2.72 -21.21
C ARG A 120 -1.93 -4.08 -21.33
N GLU A 121 -1.74 -4.78 -22.45
CA GLU A 121 -2.32 -6.11 -22.67
C GLU A 121 -1.82 -7.15 -21.65
N ARG A 122 -0.56 -7.03 -21.22
CA ARG A 122 0.04 -7.88 -20.19
C ARG A 122 -0.55 -7.62 -18.80
N GLU A 123 -0.66 -6.35 -18.41
CA GLU A 123 -1.14 -5.95 -17.08
C GLU A 123 -2.64 -6.18 -16.92
N MET A 124 -3.42 -5.99 -17.98
CA MET A 124 -4.86 -6.28 -17.98
C MET A 124 -5.17 -7.75 -17.63
N LYS A 125 -4.32 -8.68 -18.06
CA LYS A 125 -4.48 -10.11 -17.74
C LYS A 125 -4.21 -10.43 -16.26
N LYS A 126 -3.41 -9.61 -15.58
CA LYS A 126 -2.97 -9.81 -14.19
C LYS A 126 -3.68 -8.90 -13.19
N THR A 127 -4.52 -7.99 -13.66
CA THR A 127 -5.13 -6.93 -12.84
C THR A 127 -5.79 -7.48 -11.57
N LYS A 128 -6.55 -8.58 -11.67
CA LYS A 128 -7.20 -9.19 -10.51
C LYS A 128 -6.21 -9.67 -9.45
N ASP A 129 -5.09 -10.26 -9.88
CA ASP A 129 -4.08 -10.80 -8.98
C ASP A 129 -3.30 -9.66 -8.32
N ILE A 130 -2.93 -8.63 -9.09
CA ILE A 130 -2.26 -7.41 -8.57
C ILE A 130 -3.09 -6.78 -7.45
N VAL A 131 -4.41 -6.63 -7.67
CA VAL A 131 -5.31 -6.04 -6.68
C VAL A 131 -5.38 -6.89 -5.41
N LYS A 132 -5.58 -8.20 -5.56
CA LYS A 132 -5.64 -9.13 -4.43
C LYS A 132 -4.35 -9.13 -3.61
N ASP A 133 -3.20 -9.19 -4.26
CA ASP A 133 -1.90 -9.21 -3.58
C ASP A 133 -1.65 -7.94 -2.77
N LYS A 134 -2.00 -6.77 -3.34
CA LYS A 134 -1.84 -5.48 -2.65
C LYS A 134 -2.76 -5.34 -1.45
N ILE A 135 -4.01 -5.76 -1.58
CA ILE A 135 -4.99 -5.74 -0.49
C ILE A 135 -4.56 -6.72 0.60
N PHE A 136 -4.30 -7.98 0.25
CA PHE A 136 -3.92 -9.02 1.19
C PHE A 136 -2.64 -8.64 1.95
N SER A 137 -1.58 -8.19 1.26
CA SER A 137 -0.34 -7.78 1.93
C SER A 137 -0.54 -6.59 2.88
N SER A 138 -1.51 -5.72 2.60
CA SER A 138 -1.86 -4.57 3.45
C SER A 138 -2.68 -4.99 4.67
N GLU A 139 -3.60 -5.94 4.52
CA GLU A 139 -4.28 -6.58 5.65
C GLU A 139 -3.31 -7.30 6.56
N GLN A 140 -2.35 -8.04 6.00
CA GLN A 140 -1.31 -8.72 6.78
C GLN A 140 -0.42 -7.74 7.55
N LEU A 141 -0.09 -6.59 6.95
CA LEU A 141 0.62 -5.52 7.64
C LEU A 141 -0.18 -5.01 8.85
N LEU A 142 -1.46 -4.69 8.64
CA LEU A 142 -2.33 -4.23 9.72
C LEU A 142 -2.48 -5.30 10.81
N ASP A 143 -2.71 -6.55 10.43
CA ASP A 143 -3.02 -7.60 11.38
C ASP A 143 -1.81 -8.04 12.21
N LYS A 144 -0.66 -8.25 11.56
CA LYS A 144 0.52 -8.88 12.19
C LYS A 144 1.48 -7.89 12.82
N ILE A 145 1.53 -6.67 12.30
CA ILE A 145 2.54 -5.67 12.68
C ILE A 145 1.88 -4.52 13.43
N ILE A 146 0.93 -3.82 12.82
CA ILE A 146 0.41 -2.54 13.37
C ILE A 146 -0.61 -2.76 14.48
N CYS A 147 -1.62 -3.59 14.22
CA CYS A 147 -2.78 -3.83 15.09
C CYS A 147 -2.70 -5.16 15.82
N LYS A 148 -1.48 -5.69 15.98
CA LYS A 148 -1.24 -6.98 16.59
C LYS A 148 -2.03 -7.09 17.90
N PRO A 149 -2.91 -8.09 18.04
CA PRO A 149 -3.69 -8.24 19.26
C PRO A 149 -2.73 -8.46 20.43
N SER A 150 -2.89 -7.68 21.50
CA SER A 150 -2.18 -7.93 22.75
C SER A 150 -2.49 -9.37 23.18
N LYS A 151 -1.46 -10.18 23.43
CA LYS A 151 -1.65 -11.46 24.12
C LYS A 151 -2.34 -11.15 25.45
N LYS A 152 -3.58 -11.59 25.61
CA LYS A 152 -4.22 -11.67 26.92
C LYS A 152 -3.48 -12.68 27.78
#